data_AF-A0AA39DYR1-F1
#
_entry.id   AF-A0AA39DYR1-F1
#
_cell.length_a   1.000
_cell.length_b   1.000
_cell.length_c   1.000
_cell.angle_alpha   90.00
_cell.angle_beta   90.00
_cell.angle_gamma   90.00
#
_symmetry.space_group_name_H-M   'P 1'
#
loop_
_entity.id
_entity.type
_entity.pdbx_description
1 polymer ?
#
loop_
_entity_poly.entity_id
_entity_poly.type
_entity_poly.pdbx_seq_one_letter_code
_entity_poly.pdbx_strand_id
1 'polypeptide(L)'
;MLQRNFSWARRITCLANQVQSRKAITEFHQLQKSGQNINEFLLSSVVKVCGRVEALQEGKQAHCLILKLGFNADLILMTTLLDMYSKCTNIQEACRVFEEMPQRDVVVTNSMISGLCRCHLPSYAIDLFTKMSESERDVGTWNSLISGLGQNLEGTTALIIFGRMRVEDVEVDVMTMMSILSICADMAMMVHAQQVHGLVIKSGFEQYLPVGNAIVDMYAKCGCMDDACLCFQNMPFKNVISWTSLISGYAKHGLGIEALKAFQQMEMEGVVPNKITFLGTLYACSHAGLLQEGWSNFTTMVHKYLITPTMEHYTCMVDLLARAGHLEEAHDFIERMPINPDAKLLTAFLSSCCHHKNVELARTVGQKLLQLKPQEAGAYISLSNFYGLVGDLEGVANVRRLMLERGIRKEKARTWIEISQKVHSFVSGDRSHPDYQKICKYLEVLIQKMKNIGYVPNTSMVAQNVDELTKEEILLGHSEKLAIALGLMSTHPGTRILIVKNLRVCADCHVFTGLISKIEGREIVARDSSRFHHFKDGVCSCGNYW
;
A
#
# COMPACT_ATOMS: atom_id res chain seq x y z
N MET A 1 -49.16 15.93 6.71
CA MET A 1 -48.45 14.63 6.57
C MET A 1 -47.02 14.73 6.02
N LEU A 2 -46.53 15.89 5.56
CA LEU A 2 -45.16 16.03 5.00
C LEU A 2 -44.04 16.34 6.02
N GLN A 3 -44.35 16.72 7.26
CA GLN A 3 -43.34 17.20 8.23
C GLN A 3 -42.72 16.12 9.16
N ARG A 4 -43.32 14.92 9.31
CA ARG A 4 -42.76 13.87 10.21
C ARG A 4 -41.71 12.95 9.55
N ASN A 5 -41.80 12.73 8.24
CA ASN A 5 -40.88 11.85 7.49
C ASN A 5 -39.45 12.41 7.39
N PHE A 6 -39.27 13.73 7.53
CA PHE A 6 -37.95 14.37 7.53
C PHE A 6 -37.10 14.11 8.78
N SER A 7 -37.65 13.48 9.83
CA SER A 7 -36.93 13.27 11.08
C SER A 7 -36.00 12.05 11.06
N TRP A 8 -36.43 10.91 10.51
CA TRP A 8 -35.66 9.65 10.52
C TRP A 8 -34.53 9.63 9.49
N ALA A 9 -34.80 10.01 8.25
CA ALA A 9 -33.77 10.07 7.20
C ALA A 9 -32.61 10.99 7.63
N ARG A 10 -32.93 12.15 8.20
CA ARG A 10 -31.96 13.12 8.70
C ARG A 10 -31.23 12.61 9.95
N ARG A 11 -31.90 11.90 10.88
CA ARG A 11 -31.25 11.26 12.03
C ARG A 11 -30.30 10.14 11.62
N ILE A 12 -30.74 9.20 10.77
CA ILE A 12 -29.92 8.10 10.28
C ILE A 12 -28.72 8.66 9.50
N THR A 13 -28.93 9.65 8.64
CA THR A 13 -27.85 10.32 7.89
C THR A 13 -26.90 11.10 8.82
N CYS A 14 -27.40 11.75 9.87
CA CYS A 14 -26.56 12.47 10.84
C CYS A 14 -25.73 11.50 11.68
N LEU A 15 -26.35 10.43 12.19
CA LEU A 15 -25.69 9.36 12.94
C LEU A 15 -24.64 8.62 12.08
N ALA A 16 -24.93 8.46 10.78
CA ALA A 16 -24.00 7.91 9.79
C ALA A 16 -22.75 8.76 9.57
N ASN A 17 -22.86 10.08 9.73
CA ASN A 17 -21.75 11.02 9.53
C ASN A 17 -20.93 11.24 10.81
N GLN A 18 -21.45 10.87 11.98
CA GLN A 18 -20.79 11.05 13.29
C GLN A 18 -20.08 9.78 13.81
N VAL A 19 -19.79 8.78 12.96
CA VAL A 19 -19.14 7.50 13.33
C VAL A 19 -19.97 6.66 14.34
N GLN A 20 -21.24 7.02 14.60
CA GLN A 20 -22.16 6.28 15.47
C GLN A 20 -22.97 5.24 14.69
N SER A 21 -22.32 4.52 13.78
CA SER A 21 -22.97 3.68 12.78
C SER A 21 -23.80 2.52 13.36
N ARG A 22 -23.41 1.98 14.53
CA ARG A 22 -24.22 0.97 15.26
C ARG A 22 -25.54 1.54 15.79
N LYS A 23 -25.57 2.82 16.17
CA LYS A 23 -26.83 3.48 16.56
C LYS A 23 -27.72 3.68 15.33
N ALA A 24 -27.16 4.03 14.18
CA ALA A 24 -27.93 4.14 12.93
C ALA A 24 -28.61 2.81 12.53
N ILE A 25 -27.95 1.67 12.74
CA ILE A 25 -28.55 0.33 12.55
C ILE A 25 -29.65 0.05 13.57
N THR A 26 -29.45 0.42 14.83
CA THR A 26 -30.46 0.24 15.88
C THR A 26 -31.72 1.06 15.61
N GLU A 27 -31.54 2.30 15.13
CA GLU A 27 -32.60 3.19 14.68
C GLU A 27 -33.34 2.62 13.45
N PHE A 28 -32.65 1.93 12.54
CA PHE A 28 -33.29 1.23 11.41
C PHE A 28 -34.21 0.09 11.88
N HIS A 29 -33.81 -0.71 12.86
CA HIS A 29 -34.70 -1.72 13.44
C HIS A 29 -35.92 -1.12 14.15
N GLN A 30 -35.78 0.04 14.79
CA GLN A 30 -36.91 0.76 15.39
C GLN A 30 -37.84 1.32 14.32
N LEU A 31 -37.30 1.86 13.22
CA LEU A 31 -38.07 2.32 12.08
C LEU A 31 -38.94 1.19 11.51
N GLN A 32 -38.38 0.00 11.27
CA GLN A 32 -39.13 -1.16 10.77
C GLN A 32 -40.30 -1.55 11.69
N LYS A 33 -40.15 -1.39 13.01
CA LYS A 33 -41.20 -1.67 14.01
C LYS A 33 -42.23 -0.56 14.13
N SER A 34 -41.90 0.67 13.72
CA SER A 34 -42.74 1.85 13.92
C SER A 34 -43.92 1.99 12.95
N GLY A 35 -44.01 1.13 11.93
CA GLY A 35 -45.09 1.13 10.93
C GLY A 35 -45.17 2.41 10.07
N GLN A 36 -44.11 3.23 10.06
CA GLN A 36 -44.07 4.45 9.25
C GLN A 36 -43.89 4.15 7.75
N ASN A 37 -44.28 5.10 6.90
CA ASN A 37 -44.15 4.98 5.45
C ASN A 37 -42.67 5.07 5.03
N ILE A 38 -42.13 3.98 4.49
CA ILE A 38 -40.74 3.85 4.05
C ILE A 38 -40.67 4.18 2.55
N ASN A 39 -39.77 5.09 2.18
CA ASN A 39 -39.54 5.50 0.79
C ASN A 39 -38.10 5.24 0.34
N GLU A 40 -37.86 5.44 -0.96
CA GLU A 40 -36.59 5.22 -1.65
C GLU A 40 -35.42 6.01 -1.05
N PHE A 41 -35.63 7.27 -0.67
CA PHE A 41 -34.59 8.13 -0.08
C PHE A 41 -34.11 7.64 1.29
N LEU A 42 -35.05 7.19 2.12
CA LEU A 42 -34.76 6.63 3.44
C LEU A 42 -33.98 5.31 3.30
N LEU A 43 -34.41 4.44 2.39
CA LEU A 43 -33.72 3.18 2.10
C LEU A 43 -32.31 3.42 1.52
N SER A 44 -32.14 4.37 0.60
CA SER A 44 -30.81 4.74 0.09
C SER A 44 -29.88 5.20 1.22
N SER A 45 -30.40 5.97 2.17
CA SER A 45 -29.63 6.41 3.34
C SER A 45 -29.21 5.24 4.22
N VAL A 46 -30.12 4.30 4.49
CA VAL A 46 -29.84 3.07 5.27
C VAL A 46 -28.81 2.19 4.57
N VAL A 47 -28.98 1.94 3.27
CA VAL A 47 -28.08 1.10 2.47
C VAL A 47 -26.68 1.71 2.40
N LYS A 48 -26.56 3.05 2.26
CA LYS A 48 -25.27 3.75 2.35
C LYS A 48 -24.58 3.51 3.69
N VAL A 49 -25.34 3.52 4.79
CA VAL A 49 -24.80 3.20 6.12
C VAL A 49 -24.32 1.76 6.17
N CYS A 50 -25.14 0.81 5.73
CA CYS A 50 -24.77 -0.60 5.73
C CYS A 50 -23.48 -0.85 4.96
N GLY A 51 -23.30 -0.20 3.81
CA GLY A 51 -22.06 -0.30 3.03
C GLY A 51 -20.86 0.35 3.71
N ARG A 52 -21.05 1.48 4.40
CA ARG A 52 -19.96 2.16 5.14
C ARG A 52 -19.43 1.36 6.33
N VAL A 53 -20.25 0.51 6.93
CA VAL A 53 -19.86 -0.33 8.07
C VAL A 53 -19.86 -1.82 7.78
N GLU A 54 -19.94 -2.18 6.50
CA GLU A 54 -19.90 -3.56 6.02
C GLU A 54 -20.94 -4.47 6.73
N ALA A 55 -22.10 -3.89 7.07
CA ALA A 55 -23.22 -4.56 7.74
C ALA A 55 -24.05 -5.35 6.71
N LEU A 56 -23.49 -6.46 6.25
CA LEU A 56 -24.05 -7.25 5.15
C LEU A 56 -25.46 -7.80 5.46
N GLN A 57 -25.74 -8.20 6.70
CA GLN A 57 -27.03 -8.81 7.04
C GLN A 57 -28.15 -7.77 7.02
N GLU A 58 -27.91 -6.60 7.60
CA GLU A 58 -28.81 -5.46 7.59
C GLU A 58 -28.98 -4.93 6.17
N GLY A 59 -27.91 -4.91 5.37
CA GLY A 59 -27.96 -4.60 3.95
C GLY A 59 -28.88 -5.54 3.17
N LYS A 60 -28.83 -6.86 3.44
CA LYS A 60 -29.75 -7.86 2.86
C LYS A 60 -31.19 -7.65 3.31
N GLN A 61 -31.43 -7.29 4.57
CA GLN A 61 -32.77 -6.95 5.04
C GLN A 61 -33.34 -5.73 4.33
N ALA A 62 -32.51 -4.69 4.15
CA ALA A 62 -32.88 -3.50 3.37
C ALA A 62 -33.17 -3.87 1.91
N HIS A 63 -32.35 -4.72 1.28
CA HIS A 63 -32.62 -5.25 -0.07
C HIS A 63 -33.97 -5.96 -0.16
N CYS A 64 -34.26 -6.90 0.74
CA CYS A 64 -35.55 -7.59 0.76
C CYS A 64 -36.73 -6.60 0.90
N LEU A 65 -36.56 -5.53 1.68
CA LEU A 65 -37.58 -4.50 1.86
C LEU A 65 -37.77 -3.65 0.59
N ILE A 66 -36.68 -3.31 -0.12
CA ILE A 66 -36.71 -2.64 -1.42
C ILE A 66 -37.57 -3.44 -2.41
N LEU A 67 -37.34 -4.75 -2.50
CA LEU A 67 -38.10 -5.64 -3.39
C LEU A 67 -39.58 -5.73 -2.97
N LYS A 68 -39.86 -5.90 -1.67
CA LYS A 68 -41.24 -6.00 -1.14
C LYS A 68 -42.07 -4.74 -1.37
N LEU A 69 -41.44 -3.56 -1.34
CA LEU A 69 -42.10 -2.28 -1.55
C LEU A 69 -42.15 -1.87 -3.03
N GLY A 70 -41.57 -2.67 -3.94
CA GLY A 70 -41.60 -2.42 -5.38
C GLY A 70 -40.65 -1.30 -5.84
N PHE A 71 -39.59 -1.00 -5.07
CA PHE A 71 -38.61 0.02 -5.43
C PHE A 71 -37.44 -0.51 -6.29
N ASN A 72 -37.58 -1.68 -6.89
CA ASN A 72 -36.55 -2.31 -7.74
C ASN A 72 -36.33 -1.61 -9.09
N ALA A 73 -37.23 -0.70 -9.47
CA ALA A 73 -37.07 0.16 -10.64
C ALA A 73 -36.34 1.49 -10.34
N ASP A 74 -36.10 1.82 -9.06
CA ASP A 74 -35.39 3.05 -8.69
C ASP A 74 -33.88 2.89 -8.91
N LEU A 75 -33.38 3.49 -9.98
CA LEU A 75 -31.99 3.36 -10.44
C LEU A 75 -30.98 3.82 -9.37
N ILE A 76 -31.27 4.90 -8.65
CA ILE A 76 -30.36 5.48 -7.64
C ILE A 76 -30.25 4.54 -6.43
N LEU A 77 -31.38 4.01 -5.98
CA LEU A 77 -31.45 3.09 -4.86
C LEU A 77 -30.77 1.77 -5.19
N MET A 78 -31.00 1.22 -6.38
CA MET A 78 -30.37 -0.01 -6.82
C MET A 78 -28.85 0.16 -7.06
N THR A 79 -28.41 1.31 -7.58
CA THR A 79 -26.97 1.66 -7.65
C THR A 79 -26.34 1.72 -6.25
N THR A 80 -27.05 2.32 -5.29
CA THR A 80 -26.61 2.41 -3.90
C THR A 80 -26.49 1.01 -3.26
N LEU A 81 -27.41 0.11 -3.60
CA LEU A 81 -27.42 -1.26 -3.14
C LEU A 81 -26.26 -2.09 -3.73
N LEU A 82 -25.96 -1.89 -5.01
CA LEU A 82 -24.79 -2.48 -5.67
C LEU A 82 -23.48 -2.05 -4.97
N ASP A 83 -23.31 -0.75 -4.71
CA ASP A 83 -22.12 -0.25 -4.00
C ASP A 83 -22.03 -0.81 -2.57
N MET A 84 -23.17 -0.97 -1.87
CA MET A 84 -23.21 -1.60 -0.55
C MET A 84 -22.70 -3.05 -0.60
N TYR A 85 -23.21 -3.88 -1.52
CA TYR A 85 -22.75 -5.26 -1.66
C TYR A 85 -21.27 -5.35 -2.04
N SER A 86 -20.82 -4.47 -2.93
CA SER A 86 -19.42 -4.35 -3.34
C SER A 86 -18.51 -3.99 -2.16
N LYS A 87 -18.94 -3.07 -1.28
CA LYS A 87 -18.21 -2.72 -0.04
C LYS A 87 -18.20 -3.87 0.97
N CYS A 88 -19.27 -4.64 1.05
CA CYS A 88 -19.33 -5.85 1.88
C CYS A 88 -18.59 -7.04 1.27
N THR A 89 -17.83 -6.86 0.18
CA THR A 89 -17.10 -7.92 -0.56
C THR A 89 -18.01 -9.06 -1.06
N ASN A 90 -19.31 -8.83 -1.17
CA ASN A 90 -20.28 -9.81 -1.65
C ASN A 90 -20.61 -9.56 -3.12
N ILE A 91 -19.65 -9.88 -3.98
CA ILE A 91 -19.77 -9.62 -5.42
C ILE A 91 -20.90 -10.41 -6.08
N GLN A 92 -21.26 -11.59 -5.55
CA GLN A 92 -22.34 -12.41 -6.10
C GLN A 92 -23.68 -11.70 -6.05
N GLU A 93 -24.04 -11.11 -4.90
CA GLU A 93 -25.28 -10.34 -4.78
C GLU A 93 -25.21 -9.02 -5.55
N ALA A 94 -24.03 -8.40 -5.64
CA ALA A 94 -23.86 -7.21 -6.48
C ALA A 94 -24.11 -7.52 -7.97
N CYS A 95 -23.58 -8.64 -8.49
CA CYS A 95 -23.87 -9.11 -9.86
C CYS A 95 -25.36 -9.39 -10.05
N ARG A 96 -26.02 -10.06 -9.10
CA ARG A 96 -27.47 -10.33 -9.21
C ARG A 96 -28.29 -9.05 -9.26
N VAL A 97 -28.00 -8.10 -8.36
CA VAL A 97 -28.64 -6.78 -8.38
C VAL A 97 -28.44 -6.12 -9.73
N PHE A 98 -27.22 -6.12 -10.26
CA PHE A 98 -26.92 -5.56 -11.58
C PHE A 98 -27.70 -6.26 -12.70
N GLU A 99 -27.76 -7.59 -12.68
CA GLU A 99 -28.44 -8.42 -13.69
C GLU A 99 -29.96 -8.26 -13.67
N GLU A 100 -30.57 -8.15 -12.50
CA GLU A 100 -32.03 -8.03 -12.32
C GLU A 100 -32.56 -6.62 -12.62
N MET A 101 -31.70 -5.61 -12.73
CA MET A 101 -32.12 -4.25 -13.06
C MET A 101 -32.67 -4.16 -14.48
N PRO A 102 -33.91 -3.67 -14.66
CA PRO A 102 -34.59 -3.64 -15.97
C PRO A 102 -33.99 -2.59 -16.92
N GLN A 103 -33.41 -1.52 -16.38
CA GLN A 103 -32.67 -0.51 -17.12
C GLN A 103 -31.34 -0.26 -16.41
N ARG A 104 -30.27 -0.12 -17.19
CA ARG A 104 -28.92 0.18 -16.71
C ARG A 104 -28.42 1.39 -17.47
N ASP A 105 -28.05 2.42 -16.75
CA ASP A 105 -27.35 3.55 -17.32
C ASP A 105 -25.84 3.40 -17.13
N VAL A 106 -25.11 4.40 -17.61
CA VAL A 106 -23.65 4.47 -17.46
C VAL A 106 -23.25 4.49 -15.98
N VAL A 107 -24.03 5.12 -15.09
CA VAL A 107 -23.70 5.27 -13.67
C VAL A 107 -23.72 3.93 -12.92
N VAL A 108 -24.74 3.11 -13.16
CA VAL A 108 -24.83 1.74 -12.64
C VAL A 108 -23.67 0.87 -13.12
N THR A 109 -23.32 1.00 -14.40
CA THR A 109 -22.24 0.23 -15.01
C THR A 109 -20.87 0.65 -14.47
N ASN A 110 -20.62 1.95 -14.30
CA ASN A 110 -19.43 2.51 -13.66
C ASN A 110 -19.29 2.01 -12.20
N SER A 111 -20.41 1.94 -11.48
CA SER A 111 -20.47 1.39 -10.11
C SER A 111 -20.14 -0.10 -10.08
N MET A 112 -20.59 -0.86 -11.07
CA MET A 112 -20.27 -2.29 -11.21
C MET A 112 -18.79 -2.52 -11.56
N ILE A 113 -18.23 -1.76 -12.49
CA ILE A 113 -16.79 -1.77 -12.81
C ILE A 113 -15.97 -1.50 -11.54
N SER A 114 -16.32 -0.45 -10.79
CA SER A 114 -15.67 -0.12 -9.52
C SER A 114 -15.82 -1.24 -8.48
N GLY A 115 -17.00 -1.85 -8.39
CA GLY A 115 -17.29 -2.96 -7.48
C GLY A 115 -16.48 -4.22 -7.78
N LEU A 116 -16.38 -4.59 -9.06
CA LEU A 116 -15.56 -5.72 -9.53
C LEU A 116 -14.08 -5.51 -9.20
N CYS A 117 -13.54 -4.31 -9.48
CA CYS A 117 -12.18 -3.96 -9.12
C CYS A 117 -11.96 -4.03 -7.59
N ARG A 118 -12.90 -3.51 -6.78
CA ARG A 118 -12.83 -3.59 -5.31
C ARG A 118 -12.81 -5.03 -4.80
N CYS A 119 -13.47 -5.95 -5.50
CA CYS A 119 -13.51 -7.38 -5.14
C CYS A 119 -12.35 -8.18 -5.75
N HIS A 120 -11.27 -7.52 -6.21
CA HIS A 120 -10.10 -8.13 -6.83
C HIS A 120 -10.39 -8.94 -8.10
N LEU A 121 -11.36 -8.47 -8.90
CA LEU A 121 -11.78 -9.08 -10.17
C LEU A 121 -11.61 -8.12 -11.36
N PRO A 122 -10.41 -7.56 -11.60
CA PRO A 122 -10.19 -6.56 -12.65
C PRO A 122 -10.47 -7.10 -14.06
N SER A 123 -10.24 -8.39 -14.33
CA SER A 123 -10.50 -8.99 -15.64
C SER A 123 -11.97 -8.91 -16.05
N TYR A 124 -12.89 -9.13 -15.09
CA TYR A 124 -14.33 -8.99 -15.33
C TYR A 124 -14.74 -7.53 -15.51
N ALA A 125 -14.06 -6.60 -14.83
CA ALA A 125 -14.29 -5.17 -15.00
C ALA A 125 -13.86 -4.71 -16.41
N ILE A 126 -12.75 -5.21 -16.93
CA ILE A 126 -12.30 -4.98 -18.31
C ILE A 126 -13.31 -5.56 -19.30
N ASP A 127 -13.76 -6.80 -19.10
CA ASP A 127 -14.75 -7.44 -19.97
C ASP A 127 -16.06 -6.62 -20.03
N LEU A 128 -16.58 -6.21 -18.87
CA LEU A 128 -17.76 -5.35 -18.80
C LEU A 128 -17.55 -4.03 -19.53
N PHE A 129 -16.40 -3.37 -19.32
CA PHE A 129 -16.04 -2.14 -20.03
C PHE A 129 -15.97 -2.33 -21.55
N THR A 130 -15.40 -3.44 -22.03
CA THR A 130 -15.26 -3.72 -23.47
C THR A 130 -16.59 -4.05 -24.14
N LYS A 131 -17.59 -4.51 -23.38
CA LYS A 131 -18.94 -4.78 -23.88
C LYS A 131 -19.79 -3.52 -24.02
N MET A 132 -19.42 -2.42 -23.36
CA MET A 132 -20.11 -1.14 -23.51
C MET A 132 -19.82 -0.56 -24.90
N SER A 133 -20.85 -0.01 -25.55
CA SER A 133 -20.66 0.68 -26.82
C SER A 133 -19.87 1.99 -26.63
N GLU A 134 -19.25 2.50 -27.69
CA GLU A 134 -18.47 3.75 -27.62
C GLU A 134 -19.33 4.94 -27.19
N SER A 135 -20.60 4.99 -27.64
CA SER A 135 -21.55 6.05 -27.30
C SER A 135 -22.06 6.01 -25.85
N GLU A 136 -21.91 4.90 -25.15
CA GLU A 136 -22.37 4.74 -23.76
C GLU A 136 -21.29 5.07 -22.72
N ARG A 137 -20.01 5.07 -23.11
CA ARG A 137 -18.90 5.28 -22.18
C ARG A 137 -18.67 6.77 -21.97
N ASP A 138 -18.72 7.21 -20.71
CA ASP A 138 -18.38 8.57 -20.31
C ASP A 138 -16.99 8.63 -19.67
N VAL A 139 -16.49 9.85 -19.40
CA VAL A 139 -15.21 10.06 -18.68
C VAL A 139 -15.20 9.32 -17.33
N GLY A 140 -16.36 9.24 -16.67
CA GLY A 140 -16.56 8.48 -15.44
C GLY A 140 -16.31 6.98 -15.61
N THR A 141 -16.68 6.38 -16.74
CA THR A 141 -16.45 4.97 -17.07
C THR A 141 -14.96 4.67 -17.15
N TRP A 142 -14.21 5.50 -17.89
CA TRP A 142 -12.76 5.37 -18.01
C TRP A 142 -12.07 5.53 -16.66
N ASN A 143 -12.45 6.56 -15.89
CA ASN A 143 -11.89 6.82 -14.57
C ASN A 143 -12.17 5.68 -13.58
N SER A 144 -13.37 5.07 -13.65
CA SER A 144 -13.73 3.91 -12.82
C SER A 144 -12.84 2.70 -13.11
N LEU A 145 -12.57 2.42 -14.39
CA LEU A 145 -11.69 1.32 -14.78
C LEU A 145 -10.23 1.61 -14.45
N ILE A 146 -9.70 2.78 -14.83
CA ILE A 146 -8.31 3.16 -14.60
C ILE A 146 -7.97 3.14 -13.11
N SER A 147 -8.78 3.80 -12.28
CA SER A 147 -8.56 3.82 -10.82
C SER A 147 -8.68 2.43 -10.20
N GLY A 148 -9.66 1.63 -10.65
CA GLY A 148 -9.84 0.25 -10.20
C GLY A 148 -8.66 -0.67 -10.56
N LEU A 149 -8.09 -0.53 -11.76
CA LEU A 149 -6.89 -1.26 -12.16
C LEU A 149 -5.67 -0.86 -11.33
N GLY A 150 -5.51 0.43 -11.05
CA GLY A 150 -4.45 0.93 -10.16
C GLY A 150 -4.51 0.30 -8.77
N GLN A 151 -5.70 0.20 -8.18
CA GLN A 151 -5.91 -0.44 -6.86
C GLN A 151 -5.60 -1.94 -6.86
N ASN A 152 -5.63 -2.61 -8.01
CA ASN A 152 -5.33 -4.03 -8.16
C ASN A 152 -3.87 -4.30 -8.57
N LEU A 153 -2.99 -3.29 -8.52
CA LEU A 153 -1.60 -3.39 -8.94
C LEU A 153 -1.43 -3.75 -10.44
N GLU A 154 -2.45 -3.48 -11.25
CA GLU A 154 -2.48 -3.67 -12.71
C GLU A 154 -2.11 -2.37 -13.44
N GLY A 155 -1.05 -1.70 -12.97
CA GLY A 155 -0.69 -0.35 -13.41
C GLY A 155 -0.31 -0.24 -14.90
N THR A 156 0.32 -1.26 -15.48
CA THR A 156 0.64 -1.30 -16.91
C THR A 156 -0.62 -1.37 -17.75
N THR A 157 -1.58 -2.20 -17.36
CA THR A 157 -2.89 -2.31 -18.03
C THR A 157 -3.66 -1.00 -17.93
N ALA A 158 -3.62 -0.33 -16.77
CA ALA A 158 -4.25 0.97 -16.58
C ALA A 158 -3.67 2.05 -17.52
N LEU A 159 -2.35 2.07 -17.75
CA LEU A 159 -1.72 2.97 -18.72
C LEU A 159 -2.11 2.65 -20.17
N ILE A 160 -2.30 1.38 -20.53
CA ILE A 160 -2.80 0.99 -21.85
C ILE A 160 -4.24 1.51 -22.04
N ILE A 161 -5.11 1.33 -21.04
CA ILE A 161 -6.47 1.86 -21.06
C ILE A 161 -6.48 3.39 -21.16
N PHE A 162 -5.59 4.07 -20.45
CA PHE A 162 -5.42 5.53 -20.57
C PHE A 162 -4.93 5.96 -21.95
N GLY A 163 -3.98 5.23 -22.53
CA GLY A 163 -3.56 5.45 -23.92
C GLY A 163 -4.72 5.32 -24.89
N ARG A 164 -5.58 4.30 -24.70
CA ARG A 164 -6.79 4.10 -25.49
C ARG A 164 -7.80 5.24 -25.32
N MET A 165 -8.07 5.68 -24.09
CA MET A 165 -8.92 6.84 -23.79
C MET A 165 -8.50 8.07 -24.61
N ARG A 166 -7.18 8.32 -24.70
CA ARG A 166 -6.62 9.45 -25.44
C ARG A 166 -6.67 9.29 -26.95
N VAL A 167 -6.54 8.07 -27.47
CA VAL A 167 -6.67 7.79 -28.92
C VAL A 167 -8.13 7.95 -29.36
N GLU A 168 -9.09 7.61 -28.49
CA GLU A 168 -10.53 7.83 -28.71
C GLU A 168 -10.96 9.30 -28.46
N ASP A 169 -10.01 10.22 -28.28
CA ASP A 169 -10.24 11.66 -28.06
C ASP A 169 -11.19 12.00 -26.91
N VAL A 170 -11.21 11.14 -25.88
CA VAL A 170 -12.02 11.35 -24.67
C VAL A 170 -11.31 12.37 -23.78
N GLU A 171 -12.05 13.38 -23.32
CA GLU A 171 -11.53 14.42 -22.44
C GLU A 171 -10.98 13.83 -21.13
N VAL A 172 -9.75 14.23 -20.79
CA VAL A 172 -9.11 13.87 -19.53
C VAL A 172 -9.47 14.90 -18.47
N ASP A 173 -9.82 14.46 -17.26
CA ASP A 173 -10.14 15.35 -16.15
C ASP A 173 -9.11 15.23 -15.00
N VAL A 174 -9.33 16.01 -13.94
CA VAL A 174 -8.50 15.97 -12.74
C VAL A 174 -8.47 14.56 -12.14
N MET A 175 -9.57 13.81 -12.17
CA MET A 175 -9.63 12.46 -11.63
C MET A 175 -8.83 11.47 -12.47
N THR A 176 -8.82 11.63 -13.79
CA THR A 176 -7.95 10.87 -14.70
C THR A 176 -6.48 11.11 -14.34
N MET A 177 -6.06 12.36 -14.24
CA MET A 177 -4.66 12.71 -13.93
C MET A 177 -4.24 12.19 -12.56
N MET A 178 -5.08 12.36 -11.54
CA MET A 178 -4.83 11.84 -10.19
C MET A 178 -4.63 10.33 -10.19
N SER A 179 -5.48 9.59 -10.92
CA SER A 179 -5.41 8.13 -10.99
C SER A 179 -4.11 7.68 -11.67
N ILE A 180 -3.75 8.28 -12.79
CA ILE A 180 -2.55 7.92 -13.55
C ILE A 180 -1.27 8.30 -12.80
N LEU A 181 -1.23 9.47 -12.16
CA LEU A 181 -0.11 9.86 -11.29
C LEU A 181 0.07 8.88 -10.14
N SER A 182 -1.02 8.46 -9.48
CA SER A 182 -0.97 7.45 -8.41
C SER A 182 -0.45 6.11 -8.92
N ILE A 183 -0.88 5.67 -10.10
CA ILE A 183 -0.42 4.42 -10.72
C ILE A 183 1.09 4.49 -11.02
N CYS A 184 1.56 5.61 -11.59
CA CYS A 184 2.98 5.82 -11.85
C CYS A 184 3.79 5.82 -10.54
N ALA A 185 3.26 6.45 -9.50
CA ALA A 185 3.85 6.49 -8.17
C ALA A 185 3.97 5.07 -7.56
N ASP A 186 2.90 4.29 -7.56
CA ASP A 186 2.89 2.99 -6.88
C ASP A 186 3.74 1.94 -7.60
N MET A 187 3.81 2.02 -8.94
CA MET A 187 4.66 1.16 -9.77
C MET A 187 6.07 1.71 -9.98
N ALA A 188 6.36 2.92 -9.50
CA ALA A 188 7.61 3.66 -9.73
C ALA A 188 8.01 3.78 -11.22
N MET A 189 7.03 4.08 -12.09
CA MET A 189 7.22 4.23 -13.53
C MET A 189 7.66 5.65 -13.88
N MET A 190 8.93 5.97 -13.62
CA MET A 190 9.46 7.33 -13.74
C MET A 190 9.30 7.93 -15.13
N VAL A 191 9.53 7.16 -16.19
CA VAL A 191 9.46 7.70 -17.56
C VAL A 191 8.02 8.09 -17.90
N HIS A 192 7.05 7.21 -17.59
CA HIS A 192 5.63 7.52 -17.77
C HIS A 192 5.20 8.69 -16.89
N ALA A 193 5.70 8.77 -15.67
CA ALA A 193 5.33 9.83 -14.75
C ALA A 193 5.78 11.22 -15.24
N GLN A 194 6.95 11.32 -15.85
CA GLN A 194 7.43 12.56 -16.50
C GLN A 194 6.55 12.93 -17.71
N GLN A 195 6.14 11.95 -18.52
CA GLN A 195 5.22 12.20 -19.65
C GLN A 195 3.86 12.70 -19.17
N VAL A 196 3.32 12.10 -18.10
CA VAL A 196 2.04 12.50 -17.50
C VAL A 196 2.14 13.87 -16.84
N HIS A 197 3.25 14.18 -16.17
CA HIS A 197 3.48 15.52 -15.63
C HIS A 197 3.55 16.59 -16.75
N GLY A 198 4.22 16.29 -17.87
CA GLY A 198 4.21 17.16 -19.05
C GLY A 198 2.79 17.36 -19.62
N LEU A 199 1.97 16.31 -19.61
CA LEU A 199 0.56 16.39 -20.01
C LEU A 199 -0.26 17.25 -19.03
N VAL A 200 -0.04 17.11 -17.72
CA VAL A 200 -0.68 17.94 -16.70
C VAL A 200 -0.42 19.42 -16.98
N ILE A 201 0.83 19.81 -17.25
CA ILE A 201 1.21 21.19 -17.58
C ILE A 201 0.52 21.65 -18.87
N LYS A 202 0.55 20.81 -19.92
CA LYS A 202 -0.06 21.14 -21.22
C LYS A 202 -1.58 21.35 -21.10
N SER A 203 -2.23 20.61 -20.22
CA SER A 203 -3.67 20.67 -20.00
C SER A 203 -4.10 21.72 -18.97
N GLY A 204 -3.17 22.45 -18.34
CA GLY A 204 -3.49 23.44 -17.31
C GLY A 204 -3.95 22.83 -15.99
N PHE A 205 -3.61 21.57 -15.70
CA PHE A 205 -4.00 20.88 -14.47
C PHE A 205 -3.07 21.15 -13.28
N GLU A 206 -1.90 21.74 -13.51
CA GLU A 206 -0.89 22.08 -12.50
C GLU A 206 -1.39 23.09 -11.45
N GLN A 207 -2.39 23.91 -11.82
CA GLN A 207 -3.04 24.85 -10.90
C GLN A 207 -3.93 24.16 -9.85
N TYR A 208 -4.35 22.91 -10.07
CA TYR A 208 -5.23 22.20 -9.15
C TYR A 208 -4.42 21.56 -8.02
N LEU A 209 -4.68 22.03 -6.79
CA LEU A 209 -3.98 21.57 -5.58
C LEU A 209 -3.93 20.03 -5.42
N PRO A 210 -5.00 19.25 -5.68
CA PRO A 210 -4.92 17.79 -5.63
C PRO A 210 -3.87 17.22 -6.60
N VAL A 211 -3.78 17.75 -7.82
CA VAL A 211 -2.83 17.31 -8.85
C VAL A 211 -1.40 17.63 -8.43
N GLY A 212 -1.15 18.85 -7.91
CA GLY A 212 0.14 19.21 -7.33
C GLY A 212 0.58 18.26 -6.21
N ASN A 213 -0.33 17.90 -5.30
CA ASN A 213 -0.05 16.92 -4.24
C ASN A 213 0.30 15.53 -4.80
N ALA A 214 -0.40 15.08 -5.85
CA ALA A 214 -0.12 13.81 -6.50
C ALA A 214 1.21 13.80 -7.25
N ILE A 215 1.62 14.91 -7.86
CA ILE A 215 2.93 15.05 -8.49
C ILE A 215 4.06 14.92 -7.45
N VAL A 216 3.92 15.58 -6.30
CA VAL A 216 4.90 15.48 -5.20
C VAL A 216 5.01 14.03 -4.69
N ASP A 217 3.88 13.37 -4.41
CA ASP A 217 3.87 11.95 -3.98
C ASP A 217 4.47 11.03 -5.07
N MET A 218 4.14 11.30 -6.33
CA MET A 218 4.65 10.53 -7.48
C MET A 218 6.16 10.59 -7.57
N TYR A 219 6.77 11.78 -7.58
CA TYR A 219 8.22 11.90 -7.71
C TYR A 219 8.94 11.26 -6.53
N ALA A 220 8.44 11.47 -5.30
CA ALA A 220 8.98 10.83 -4.11
C ALA A 220 8.91 9.30 -4.23
N LYS A 221 7.76 8.73 -4.61
CA LYS A 221 7.59 7.28 -4.77
C LYS A 221 8.31 6.68 -6.00
N CYS A 222 8.70 7.49 -6.97
CA CYS A 222 9.59 7.11 -8.05
C CYS A 222 11.08 7.28 -7.69
N GLY A 223 11.39 7.60 -6.43
CA GLY A 223 12.75 7.72 -5.93
C GLY A 223 13.42 9.05 -6.26
N CYS A 224 12.73 10.04 -6.82
CA CYS A 224 13.28 11.36 -7.17
C CYS A 224 12.82 12.40 -6.15
N MET A 225 13.40 12.35 -4.94
CA MET A 225 13.01 13.24 -3.84
C MET A 225 13.32 14.72 -4.15
N ASP A 226 14.39 14.99 -4.88
CA ASP A 226 14.75 16.36 -5.27
C ASP A 226 13.69 16.98 -6.20
N ASP A 227 13.22 16.23 -7.21
CA ASP A 227 12.13 16.67 -8.09
C ASP A 227 10.81 16.86 -7.32
N ALA A 228 10.54 15.98 -6.34
CA ALA A 228 9.38 16.13 -5.46
C ALA A 228 9.44 17.44 -4.65
N CYS A 229 10.63 17.78 -4.12
CA CYS A 229 10.87 19.01 -3.38
C CYS A 229 10.72 20.24 -4.28
N LEU A 230 11.27 20.20 -5.51
CA LEU A 230 11.13 21.28 -6.48
C LEU A 230 9.67 21.51 -6.87
N CYS A 231 8.92 20.43 -7.16
CA CYS A 231 7.49 20.52 -7.45
C CYS A 231 6.72 21.14 -6.28
N PHE A 232 7.00 20.68 -5.06
CA PHE A 232 6.39 21.22 -3.84
C PHE A 232 6.67 22.72 -3.68
N GLN A 233 7.93 23.15 -3.83
CA GLN A 233 8.31 24.56 -3.71
C GLN A 233 7.51 25.44 -4.69
N ASN A 234 7.37 24.98 -5.94
CA ASN A 234 6.67 25.67 -7.01
C ASN A 234 5.13 25.65 -6.87
N MET A 235 4.55 24.92 -5.91
CA MET A 235 3.10 24.93 -5.71
C MET A 235 2.63 26.30 -5.20
N PRO A 236 1.60 26.92 -5.84
CA PRO A 236 1.11 28.25 -5.46
C PRO A 236 0.43 28.26 -4.09
N PHE A 237 -0.25 27.15 -3.76
CA PHE A 237 -0.91 26.94 -2.48
C PHE A 237 -0.50 25.58 -1.93
N LYS A 238 -0.33 25.50 -0.61
CA LYS A 238 0.05 24.28 0.11
C LYS A 238 -0.93 24.06 1.24
N ASN A 239 -1.45 22.85 1.36
CA ASN A 239 -2.33 22.47 2.47
C ASN A 239 -1.70 21.35 3.29
N VAL A 240 -2.44 20.87 4.30
CA VAL A 240 -2.00 19.75 5.15
C VAL A 240 -1.60 18.51 4.33
N ILE A 241 -2.23 18.26 3.18
CA ILE A 241 -1.91 17.13 2.31
C ILE A 241 -0.56 17.38 1.61
N SER A 242 -0.32 18.58 1.08
CA SER A 242 0.95 18.95 0.45
C SER A 242 2.14 18.72 1.39
N TRP A 243 2.04 19.25 2.61
CA TRP A 243 3.07 19.11 3.63
C TRP A 243 3.26 17.66 4.07
N THR A 244 2.15 16.93 4.27
CA THR A 244 2.20 15.53 4.67
C THR A 244 2.83 14.64 3.59
N SER A 245 2.56 14.89 2.31
CA SER A 245 3.21 14.19 1.19
C SER A 245 4.72 14.40 1.21
N LEU A 246 5.18 15.64 1.41
CA LEU A 246 6.61 15.97 1.48
C LEU A 246 7.29 15.29 2.68
N ILE A 247 6.70 15.41 3.87
CA ILE A 247 7.21 14.80 5.12
C ILE A 247 7.29 13.28 4.98
N SER A 248 6.25 12.65 4.43
CA SER A 248 6.21 11.20 4.22
C SER A 248 7.22 10.74 3.16
N GLY A 249 7.45 11.55 2.12
CA GLY A 249 8.50 11.33 1.13
C GLY A 249 9.89 11.30 1.77
N TYR A 250 10.23 12.34 2.54
CA TYR A 250 11.48 12.39 3.30
C TYR A 250 11.64 11.19 4.24
N ALA A 251 10.59 10.84 4.99
CA ALA A 251 10.60 9.70 5.91
C ALA A 251 10.90 8.36 5.21
N LYS A 252 10.29 8.11 4.05
CA LYS A 252 10.53 6.91 3.23
C LYS A 252 11.94 6.88 2.64
N HIS A 253 12.57 8.04 2.44
CA HIS A 253 13.93 8.16 1.95
C HIS A 253 15.00 8.12 3.05
N GLY A 254 14.59 8.04 4.33
CA GLY A 254 15.52 8.09 5.47
C GLY A 254 16.02 9.50 5.79
N LEU A 255 15.43 10.54 5.20
CA LEU A 255 15.79 11.95 5.36
C LEU A 255 15.05 12.54 6.58
N GLY A 256 15.31 11.99 7.76
CA GLY A 256 14.54 12.28 8.96
C GLY A 256 14.65 13.74 9.42
N ILE A 257 15.83 14.34 9.29
CA ILE A 257 16.07 15.74 9.68
C ILE A 257 15.29 16.69 8.76
N GLU A 258 15.28 16.41 7.47
CA GLU A 258 14.55 17.16 6.44
C GLU A 258 13.04 17.07 6.66
N ALA A 259 12.54 15.89 7.03
CA ALA A 259 11.14 15.68 7.41
C ALA A 259 10.73 16.56 8.60
N LEU A 260 11.58 16.65 9.63
CA LEU A 260 11.32 17.48 10.81
C LEU A 260 11.42 18.97 10.50
N LYS A 261 12.36 19.40 9.65
CA LYS A 261 12.42 20.78 9.16
C LYS A 261 11.17 21.16 8.37
N ALA A 262 10.68 20.27 7.50
CA ALA A 262 9.43 20.48 6.77
C ALA A 262 8.21 20.56 7.71
N PHE A 263 8.18 19.75 8.76
CA PHE A 263 7.15 19.83 9.81
C PHE A 263 7.17 21.17 10.57
N GLN A 264 8.36 21.64 10.96
CA GLN A 264 8.49 22.94 11.62
C GLN A 264 8.06 24.08 10.69
N GLN A 265 8.43 24.04 9.41
CA GLN A 265 8.00 25.02 8.42
C GLN A 265 6.47 25.02 8.23
N MET A 266 5.86 23.85 8.18
CA MET A 266 4.40 23.70 8.14
C MET A 266 3.71 24.39 9.33
N GLU A 267 4.25 24.22 10.54
CA GLU A 267 3.74 24.91 11.74
C GLU A 267 3.93 26.43 11.66
N MET A 268 5.08 26.91 11.18
CA MET A 268 5.37 28.34 11.02
C MET A 268 4.46 29.02 10.00
N GLU A 269 4.05 28.29 8.96
CA GLU A 269 3.06 28.75 7.98
C GLU A 269 1.60 28.64 8.46
N GLY A 270 1.39 28.22 9.72
CA GLY A 270 0.06 28.13 10.33
C GLY A 270 -0.78 26.95 9.83
N VAL A 271 -0.18 25.99 9.12
CA VAL A 271 -0.90 24.81 8.65
C VAL A 271 -0.97 23.78 9.78
N VAL A 272 -2.18 23.47 10.24
CA VAL A 272 -2.40 22.55 11.37
C VAL A 272 -2.06 21.10 10.99
N PRO A 273 -1.11 20.44 11.68
CA PRO A 273 -0.82 19.03 11.50
C PRO A 273 -1.99 18.12 11.82
N ASN A 274 -2.08 16.98 11.12
CA ASN A 274 -3.07 15.95 11.41
C ASN A 274 -2.38 14.62 11.79
N LYS A 275 -3.19 13.59 12.06
CA LYS A 275 -2.71 12.24 12.39
C LYS A 275 -1.75 11.65 11.35
N ILE A 276 -1.92 11.95 10.06
CA ILE A 276 -1.05 11.43 9.00
C ILE A 276 0.28 12.22 8.98
N THR A 277 0.23 13.52 9.24
CA THR A 277 1.45 14.34 9.41
C THR A 277 2.33 13.80 10.53
N PHE A 278 1.76 13.56 11.71
CA PHE A 278 2.50 13.01 12.84
C PHE A 278 3.02 11.61 12.57
N LEU A 279 2.23 10.73 11.95
CA LEU A 279 2.71 9.43 11.49
C LEU A 279 3.96 9.57 10.60
N GLY A 280 3.95 10.50 9.64
CA GLY A 280 5.12 10.79 8.79
C GLY A 280 6.35 11.23 9.59
N THR A 281 6.18 12.11 10.58
CA THR A 281 7.29 12.57 11.45
C THR A 281 7.86 11.44 12.33
N LEU A 282 7.01 10.60 12.93
CA LEU A 282 7.45 9.48 13.75
C LEU A 282 8.14 8.40 12.89
N TYR A 283 7.65 8.19 11.67
CA TYR A 283 8.28 7.29 10.71
C TYR A 283 9.69 7.78 10.31
N ALA A 284 9.83 9.08 10.06
CA ALA A 284 11.11 9.74 9.83
C ALA A 284 12.06 9.56 11.01
N CYS A 285 11.58 9.78 12.25
CA CYS A 285 12.40 9.59 13.44
C CYS A 285 12.85 8.14 13.60
N SER A 286 11.95 7.15 13.42
CA SER A 286 12.31 5.72 13.50
C SER A 286 13.42 5.35 12.52
N HIS A 287 13.32 5.82 11.27
CA HIS A 287 14.28 5.49 10.22
C HIS A 287 15.62 6.22 10.34
N ALA A 288 15.64 7.39 10.97
CA ALA A 288 16.84 8.18 11.21
C ALA A 288 17.43 7.97 12.62
N GLY A 289 16.80 7.16 13.49
CA GLY A 289 17.25 6.93 14.86
C GLY A 289 17.10 8.16 15.78
N LEU A 290 16.17 9.07 15.47
CA LEU A 290 15.97 10.33 16.21
C LEU A 290 15.03 10.12 17.41
N LEU A 291 15.55 9.47 18.46
CA LEU A 291 14.76 9.02 19.61
C LEU A 291 14.10 10.18 20.37
N GLN A 292 14.86 11.25 20.64
CA GLN A 292 14.36 12.39 21.43
C GLN A 292 13.27 13.16 20.67
N GLU A 293 13.50 13.38 19.38
CA GLU A 293 12.56 14.06 18.49
C GLU A 293 11.30 13.22 18.27
N GLY A 294 11.43 11.89 18.17
CA GLY A 294 10.29 10.97 18.10
C GLY A 294 9.38 11.08 19.33
N TRP A 295 9.95 11.04 20.54
CA TRP A 295 9.20 11.25 21.77
C TRP A 295 8.56 12.65 21.84
N SER A 296 9.32 13.69 21.49
CA SER A 296 8.83 15.07 21.49
C SER A 296 7.63 15.24 20.55
N ASN A 297 7.69 14.68 19.34
CA ASN A 297 6.59 14.71 18.38
C ASN A 297 5.38 13.89 18.86
N PHE A 298 5.59 12.72 19.45
CA PHE A 298 4.50 11.90 20.01
C PHE A 298 3.79 12.63 21.16
N THR A 299 4.53 13.22 22.09
CA THR A 299 3.99 14.04 23.18
C THR A 299 3.25 15.26 22.64
N THR A 300 3.82 15.95 21.65
CA THR A 300 3.20 17.11 21.00
C THR A 300 1.88 16.73 20.33
N MET A 301 1.84 15.61 19.62
CA MET A 301 0.62 15.08 18.99
C MET A 301 -0.50 14.89 20.02
N VAL A 302 -0.19 14.24 21.15
CA VAL A 302 -1.17 13.89 22.18
C VAL A 302 -1.61 15.10 23.00
N HIS A 303 -0.67 15.94 23.43
CA HIS A 303 -0.95 17.00 24.42
C HIS A 303 -1.20 18.37 23.82
N LYS A 304 -0.49 18.76 22.74
CA LYS A 304 -0.69 20.05 22.07
C LYS A 304 -1.83 19.99 21.06
N TYR A 305 -1.85 18.95 20.23
CA TYR A 305 -2.84 18.80 19.16
C TYR A 305 -4.05 17.94 19.53
N LEU A 306 -4.03 17.28 20.70
CA LEU A 306 -5.13 16.43 21.19
C LEU A 306 -5.51 15.33 20.19
N ILE A 307 -4.52 14.83 19.43
CA ILE A 307 -4.72 13.76 18.45
C ILE A 307 -4.56 12.43 19.17
N THR A 308 -5.63 11.63 19.17
CA THR A 308 -5.58 10.25 19.69
C THR A 308 -4.65 9.39 18.82
N PRO A 309 -3.61 8.75 19.42
CA PRO A 309 -2.71 7.89 18.66
C PRO A 309 -3.46 6.68 18.08
N THR A 310 -3.15 6.35 16.82
CA THR A 310 -3.60 5.12 16.16
C THR A 310 -2.56 4.00 16.31
N MET A 311 -2.91 2.76 15.98
CA MET A 311 -1.97 1.62 15.97
C MET A 311 -0.68 1.89 15.19
N GLU A 312 -0.76 2.64 14.09
CA GLU A 312 0.41 3.00 13.27
C GLU A 312 1.37 3.95 14.01
N HIS A 313 0.85 4.85 14.85
CA HIS A 313 1.69 5.72 15.68
C HIS A 313 2.43 4.92 16.75
N TYR A 314 1.73 4.01 17.43
CA TYR A 314 2.36 3.10 18.40
C TYR A 314 3.41 2.21 17.73
N THR A 315 3.11 1.69 16.54
CA THR A 315 4.06 0.88 15.76
C THR A 315 5.33 1.67 15.46
N CYS A 316 5.24 2.94 15.05
CA CYS A 316 6.42 3.77 14.80
C CYS A 316 7.24 4.02 16.07
N MET A 317 6.60 4.25 17.22
CA MET A 317 7.30 4.44 18.50
C MET A 317 8.00 3.17 18.98
N VAL A 318 7.32 2.02 18.88
CA VAL A 318 7.92 0.71 19.20
C VAL A 318 9.09 0.41 18.29
N ASP A 319 8.95 0.65 16.99
CA ASP A 319 10.01 0.45 16.00
C ASP A 319 11.21 1.38 16.29
N LEU A 320 10.97 2.65 16.60
CA LEU A 320 12.01 3.61 16.99
C LEU A 320 12.78 3.15 18.25
N LEU A 321 12.06 2.82 19.33
CA LEU A 321 12.67 2.34 20.59
C LEU A 321 13.45 1.05 20.39
N ALA A 322 12.83 0.08 19.71
CA ALA A 322 13.39 -1.25 19.56
C ALA A 322 14.64 -1.25 18.69
N ARG A 323 14.66 -0.48 17.60
CA ARG A 323 15.86 -0.32 16.76
C ARG A 323 16.96 0.44 17.50
N ALA A 324 16.62 1.38 18.38
CA ALA A 324 17.59 2.08 19.22
C ALA A 324 18.18 1.17 20.33
N GLY A 325 17.74 -0.08 20.43
CA GLY A 325 18.19 -1.06 21.43
C GLY A 325 17.44 -0.98 22.75
N HIS A 326 16.45 -0.10 22.88
CA HIS A 326 15.63 0.07 24.09
C HIS A 326 14.48 -0.96 24.12
N LEU A 327 14.82 -2.25 24.07
CA LEU A 327 13.84 -3.34 23.92
C LEU A 327 12.88 -3.47 25.11
N GLU A 328 13.38 -3.31 26.33
CA GLU A 328 12.55 -3.37 27.54
C GLU A 328 11.56 -2.19 27.60
N GLU A 329 12.03 -0.99 27.25
CA GLU A 329 11.18 0.20 27.16
C GLU A 329 10.11 0.04 26.07
N ALA A 330 10.47 -0.54 24.92
CA ALA A 330 9.53 -0.87 23.86
C ALA A 330 8.49 -1.91 24.34
N HIS A 331 8.90 -2.94 25.07
CA HIS A 331 7.98 -3.93 25.65
C HIS A 331 7.01 -3.26 26.65
N ASP A 332 7.52 -2.45 27.57
CA ASP A 332 6.72 -1.70 28.54
C ASP A 332 5.72 -0.76 27.86
N PHE A 333 6.14 -0.13 26.77
CA PHE A 333 5.26 0.74 25.97
C PHE A 333 4.11 -0.04 25.32
N ILE A 334 4.37 -1.26 24.83
CA ILE A 334 3.35 -2.17 24.29
C ILE A 334 2.35 -2.61 25.37
N GLU A 335 2.82 -2.87 26.59
CA GLU A 335 1.93 -3.29 27.67
C GLU A 335 1.08 -2.12 28.23
N ARG A 336 1.54 -0.87 28.08
CA ARG A 336 0.83 0.33 28.57
C ARG A 336 -0.13 0.96 27.57
N MET A 337 -0.04 0.65 26.28
CA MET A 337 -0.89 1.29 25.28
C MET A 337 -2.38 0.88 25.45
N PRO A 338 -3.34 1.76 25.14
CA PRO A 338 -4.77 1.54 25.42
C PRO A 338 -5.47 0.61 24.41
N ILE A 339 -4.75 0.08 23.42
CA ILE A 339 -5.28 -0.75 22.34
C ILE A 339 -4.43 -2.01 22.21
N ASN A 340 -5.05 -3.15 21.86
CA ASN A 340 -4.32 -4.41 21.72
C ASN A 340 -3.38 -4.38 20.51
N PRO A 341 -2.13 -4.88 20.63
CA PRO A 341 -1.15 -4.87 19.55
C PRO A 341 -1.65 -5.67 18.34
N ASP A 342 -1.46 -5.12 17.15
CA ASP A 342 -1.74 -5.83 15.90
C ASP A 342 -0.51 -6.60 15.37
N ALA A 343 -0.70 -7.33 14.28
CA ALA A 343 0.35 -8.13 13.68
C ALA A 343 1.53 -7.30 13.16
N LYS A 344 1.27 -6.08 12.66
CA LYS A 344 2.30 -5.20 12.10
C LYS A 344 3.22 -4.71 13.21
N LEU A 345 2.66 -4.24 14.33
CA LEU A 345 3.42 -3.80 15.49
C LEU A 345 4.30 -4.93 16.03
N LEU A 346 3.72 -6.11 16.27
CA LEU A 346 4.48 -7.26 16.80
C LEU A 346 5.55 -7.74 15.82
N THR A 347 5.31 -7.66 14.52
CA THR A 347 6.31 -7.99 13.49
C THR A 347 7.49 -7.01 13.52
N ALA A 348 7.22 -5.70 13.63
CA ALA A 348 8.27 -4.69 13.74
C ALA A 348 9.12 -4.89 15.02
N PHE A 349 8.46 -5.18 16.15
CA PHE A 349 9.15 -5.46 17.41
C PHE A 349 9.96 -6.76 17.35
N LEU A 350 9.38 -7.84 16.82
CA LEU A 350 10.07 -9.12 16.62
C LEU A 350 11.32 -8.95 15.76
N SER A 351 11.24 -8.22 14.64
CA SER A 351 12.40 -7.96 13.77
C SER A 351 13.56 -7.32 14.53
N SER A 352 13.25 -6.35 15.41
CA SER A 352 14.25 -5.67 16.23
C SER A 352 14.81 -6.57 17.34
N CYS A 353 13.97 -7.37 18.02
CA CYS A 353 14.43 -8.39 18.97
C CYS A 353 15.38 -9.39 18.31
N CYS A 354 15.09 -9.80 17.08
CA CYS A 354 15.95 -10.67 16.29
C CYS A 354 17.30 -10.02 15.97
N HIS A 355 17.28 -8.74 15.55
CA HIS A 355 18.48 -7.97 15.25
C HIS A 355 19.41 -7.84 16.47
N HIS A 356 18.84 -7.52 17.64
CA HIS A 356 19.56 -7.39 18.89
C HIS A 356 19.82 -8.73 19.61
N LYS A 357 19.43 -9.86 19.01
CA LYS A 357 19.59 -11.22 19.53
C LYS A 357 18.99 -11.45 20.92
N ASN A 358 17.90 -10.74 21.27
CA ASN A 358 17.17 -10.97 22.52
C ASN A 358 16.21 -12.16 22.36
N VAL A 359 16.67 -13.34 22.80
CA VAL A 359 15.97 -14.63 22.65
C VAL A 359 14.65 -14.69 23.40
N GLU A 360 14.61 -14.12 24.59
CA GLU A 360 13.42 -14.20 25.45
C GLU A 360 12.27 -13.39 24.86
N LEU A 361 12.51 -12.12 24.53
CA LEU A 361 11.50 -11.26 23.92
C LEU A 361 11.10 -11.75 22.52
N ALA A 362 12.05 -12.19 21.69
CA ALA A 362 11.75 -12.72 20.36
C ALA A 362 10.81 -13.95 20.43
N ARG A 363 11.04 -14.86 21.39
CA ARG A 363 10.17 -16.03 21.61
C ARG A 363 8.77 -15.60 22.03
N THR A 364 8.66 -14.73 23.03
CA THR A 364 7.37 -14.26 23.58
C THR A 364 6.55 -13.52 22.52
N VAL A 365 7.16 -12.56 21.83
CA VAL A 365 6.51 -11.77 20.77
C VAL A 365 6.13 -12.65 19.59
N GLY A 366 7.02 -13.56 19.18
CA GLY A 366 6.76 -14.52 18.11
C GLY A 366 5.55 -15.41 18.40
N GLN A 367 5.44 -15.94 19.63
CA GLN A 367 4.29 -16.73 20.05
C GLN A 367 2.99 -15.92 20.07
N LYS A 368 3.00 -14.69 20.60
CA LYS A 368 1.84 -13.77 20.56
C LYS A 368 1.39 -13.52 19.11
N LEU A 369 2.33 -13.27 18.19
CA LEU A 369 2.03 -13.03 16.78
C LEU A 369 1.40 -14.26 16.09
N LEU A 370 1.93 -15.46 16.36
CA LEU A 370 1.38 -16.73 15.84
C LEU A 370 -0.03 -17.06 16.34
N GLN A 371 -0.39 -16.56 17.53
CA GLN A 371 -1.75 -16.67 18.06
C GLN A 371 -2.69 -15.65 17.41
N LEU A 372 -2.23 -14.42 17.18
CA LEU A 372 -3.03 -13.32 16.62
C LEU A 372 -3.35 -13.52 15.13
N LYS A 373 -2.39 -13.99 14.33
CA LYS A 373 -2.54 -14.26 12.90
C LYS A 373 -1.97 -15.63 12.55
N PRO A 374 -2.68 -16.72 12.87
CA PRO A 374 -2.20 -18.09 12.64
C PRO A 374 -2.04 -18.44 11.14
N GLN A 375 -2.58 -17.61 10.25
CA GLN A 375 -2.57 -17.81 8.80
C GLN A 375 -1.48 -16.99 8.06
N GLU A 376 -0.74 -16.13 8.77
CA GLU A 376 0.21 -15.21 8.14
C GLU A 376 1.63 -15.79 8.14
N ALA A 377 2.17 -16.07 6.95
CA ALA A 377 3.47 -16.72 6.79
C ALA A 377 4.67 -15.91 7.35
N GLY A 378 4.57 -14.58 7.36
CA GLY A 378 5.67 -13.69 7.76
C GLY A 378 6.17 -13.93 9.19
N ALA A 379 5.26 -14.20 10.12
CA ALA A 379 5.56 -14.49 11.52
C ALA A 379 6.39 -15.77 11.69
N TYR A 380 5.97 -16.85 11.02
CA TYR A 380 6.65 -18.14 11.02
C TYR A 380 8.06 -18.02 10.44
N ILE A 381 8.18 -17.34 9.30
CA ILE A 381 9.47 -17.18 8.63
C ILE A 381 10.43 -16.38 9.50
N SER A 382 9.95 -15.27 10.10
CA SER A 382 10.78 -14.42 10.97
C SER A 382 11.26 -15.18 12.21
N LEU A 383 10.37 -15.92 12.87
CA LEU A 383 10.71 -16.72 14.05
C LEU A 383 11.61 -17.91 13.71
N SER A 384 11.40 -18.57 12.58
CA SER A 384 12.27 -19.65 12.09
C SER A 384 13.67 -19.13 11.77
N ASN A 385 13.78 -18.00 11.08
CA ASN A 385 15.08 -17.38 10.78
C ASN A 385 15.82 -16.97 12.06
N PHE A 386 15.08 -16.46 13.06
CA PHE A 386 15.64 -16.14 14.36
C PHE A 386 16.23 -17.35 15.07
N TYR A 387 15.48 -18.44 15.19
CA TYR A 387 15.99 -19.67 15.79
C TYR A 387 17.23 -20.20 15.06
N GLY A 388 17.26 -20.09 13.73
CA GLY A 388 18.45 -20.40 12.94
C GLY A 388 19.66 -19.52 13.31
N LEU A 389 19.47 -18.20 13.46
CA LEU A 389 20.52 -17.25 13.84
C LEU A 389 21.13 -17.52 15.22
N VAL A 390 20.32 -18.01 16.18
CA VAL A 390 20.78 -18.32 17.54
C VAL A 390 21.20 -19.79 17.70
N GLY A 391 21.18 -20.58 16.64
CA GLY A 391 21.59 -21.99 16.63
C GLY A 391 20.56 -22.96 17.23
N ASP A 392 19.32 -22.53 17.46
CA ASP A 392 18.23 -23.37 17.98
C ASP A 392 17.57 -24.16 16.86
N LEU A 393 18.18 -25.29 16.49
CA LEU A 393 17.68 -26.17 15.44
C LEU A 393 16.30 -26.78 15.76
N GLU A 394 16.00 -26.99 17.04
CA GLU A 394 14.70 -27.53 17.47
C GLU A 394 13.59 -26.49 17.29
N GLY A 395 13.84 -25.23 17.67
CA GLY A 395 12.96 -24.10 17.40
C GLY A 395 12.67 -23.93 15.90
N VAL A 396 13.69 -24.04 15.04
CA VAL A 396 13.52 -24.03 13.58
C VAL A 396 12.60 -25.15 13.11
N ALA A 397 12.86 -26.39 13.55
CA ALA A 397 12.06 -27.55 13.16
C ALA A 397 10.60 -27.42 13.61
N ASN A 398 10.37 -26.96 14.84
CA ASN A 398 9.05 -26.77 15.44
C ASN A 398 8.21 -25.73 14.67
N VAL A 399 8.78 -24.56 14.36
CA VAL A 399 8.07 -23.52 13.61
C VAL A 399 7.74 -24.00 12.19
N ARG A 400 8.65 -24.72 11.53
CA ARG A 400 8.43 -25.27 10.18
C ARG A 400 7.34 -26.34 10.16
N ARG A 401 7.34 -27.25 11.14
CA ARG A 401 6.29 -28.26 11.30
C ARG A 401 4.92 -27.59 11.48
N LEU A 402 4.83 -26.58 12.36
CA LEU A 402 3.59 -25.85 12.58
C LEU A 402 3.08 -25.15 11.32
N MET A 403 4.00 -24.63 10.50
CA MET A 403 3.68 -23.99 9.22
C MET A 403 3.11 -25.00 8.21
N LEU A 404 3.64 -26.22 8.17
CA LEU A 404 3.14 -27.32 7.34
C LEU A 404 1.77 -27.82 7.82
N GLU A 405 1.60 -28.06 9.12
CA GLU A 405 0.34 -28.52 9.73
C GLU A 405 -0.83 -27.55 9.46
N ARG A 406 -0.55 -26.25 9.41
CA ARG A 406 -1.54 -25.21 9.13
C ARG A 406 -1.70 -24.87 7.65
N GLY A 407 -0.96 -25.54 6.76
CA GLY A 407 -1.04 -25.31 5.32
C GLY A 407 -0.56 -23.92 4.86
N ILE A 408 0.31 -23.27 5.65
CA ILE A 408 0.73 -21.89 5.43
C ILE A 408 1.70 -21.81 4.25
N ARG A 409 1.39 -20.97 3.27
CA ARG A 409 2.23 -20.74 2.09
C ARG A 409 2.88 -19.37 2.17
N LYS A 410 4.17 -19.31 1.82
CA LYS A 410 4.92 -18.06 1.71
C LYS A 410 4.38 -17.23 0.55
N GLU A 411 4.17 -15.93 0.78
CA GLU A 411 3.89 -14.98 -0.28
C GLU A 411 5.06 -14.94 -1.28
N LYS A 412 4.75 -14.95 -2.57
CA LYS A 412 5.79 -14.91 -3.60
C LYS A 412 6.43 -13.53 -3.63
N ALA A 413 7.74 -13.47 -3.45
CA ALA A 413 8.49 -12.24 -3.64
C ALA A 413 8.46 -11.84 -5.11
N ARG A 414 8.16 -10.56 -5.37
CA ARG A 414 8.10 -9.94 -6.68
C ARG A 414 8.95 -8.68 -6.67
N THR A 415 9.84 -8.57 -7.65
CA THR A 415 10.60 -7.34 -7.92
C THR A 415 10.35 -6.90 -9.34
N TRP A 416 10.20 -5.61 -9.56
CA TRP A 416 10.05 -5.05 -10.90
C TRP A 416 10.96 -3.84 -11.12
N ILE A 417 11.21 -3.57 -12.40
CA ILE A 417 12.07 -2.49 -12.90
C ILE A 417 11.44 -1.92 -14.18
N GLU A 418 11.48 -0.61 -14.36
CA GLU A 418 11.12 0.04 -15.62
C GLU A 418 12.38 0.22 -16.49
N ILE A 419 12.34 -0.30 -17.71
CA ILE A 419 13.40 -0.15 -18.72
C ILE A 419 12.75 0.15 -20.05
N SER A 420 13.22 1.21 -20.73
CA SER A 420 12.73 1.58 -22.07
C SER A 420 11.20 1.66 -22.16
N GLN A 421 10.55 2.31 -21.18
CA GLN A 421 9.08 2.44 -21.06
C GLN A 421 8.33 1.11 -20.91
N LYS A 422 8.99 0.05 -20.46
CA LYS A 422 8.37 -1.24 -20.15
C LYS A 422 8.69 -1.65 -18.73
N VAL A 423 7.67 -2.09 -17.99
CA VAL A 423 7.86 -2.70 -16.67
C VAL A 423 8.18 -4.18 -16.84
N HIS A 424 9.35 -4.58 -16.37
CA HIS A 424 9.79 -5.96 -16.29
C HIS A 424 9.65 -6.46 -14.87
N SER A 425 8.99 -7.60 -14.68
CA SER A 425 8.68 -8.16 -13.37
C SER A 425 9.28 -9.55 -13.22
N PHE A 426 9.89 -9.80 -12.07
CA PHE A 426 10.49 -11.07 -11.68
C PHE A 426 9.78 -11.60 -10.42
N VAL A 427 9.26 -12.81 -10.51
CA VAL A 427 8.66 -13.51 -9.37
C VAL A 427 9.62 -14.62 -8.94
N SER A 428 9.80 -14.78 -7.63
CA SER A 428 10.67 -15.83 -7.08
C SER A 428 10.28 -17.21 -7.63
N GLY A 429 11.23 -17.88 -8.30
CA GLY A 429 11.04 -19.19 -8.92
C GLY A 429 10.40 -19.16 -10.32
N ASP A 430 10.00 -18.00 -10.82
CA ASP A 430 9.51 -17.84 -12.19
C ASP A 430 10.69 -17.67 -13.17
N ARG A 431 10.59 -18.37 -14.31
CA ARG A 431 11.58 -18.36 -15.41
C ARG A 431 10.97 -17.89 -16.73
N SER A 432 9.77 -17.30 -16.70
CA SER A 432 9.00 -16.89 -17.87
C SER A 432 9.57 -15.70 -18.64
N HIS A 433 10.48 -14.93 -18.03
CA HIS A 433 11.04 -13.73 -18.65
C HIS A 433 11.80 -14.09 -19.95
N PRO A 434 11.57 -13.40 -21.09
CA PRO A 434 12.19 -13.75 -22.38
C PRO A 434 13.72 -13.82 -22.33
N ASP A 435 14.35 -12.90 -21.60
CA ASP A 435 15.82 -12.85 -21.45
C ASP A 435 16.35 -13.58 -20.21
N TYR A 436 15.54 -14.43 -19.54
CA TYR A 436 15.92 -15.06 -18.26
C TYR A 436 17.31 -15.73 -18.30
N GLN A 437 17.59 -16.52 -19.35
CA GLN A 437 18.88 -17.21 -19.50
C GLN A 437 20.06 -16.24 -19.62
N LYS A 438 19.90 -15.13 -20.35
CA LYS A 438 20.95 -14.11 -20.50
C LYS A 438 21.20 -13.40 -19.18
N ILE A 439 20.13 -13.09 -18.44
CA ILE A 439 20.20 -12.45 -17.12
C ILE A 439 20.96 -13.35 -16.14
N CYS A 440 20.61 -14.64 -16.07
CA CYS A 440 21.31 -15.59 -15.20
C CYS A 440 22.80 -15.69 -15.52
N LYS A 441 23.16 -15.81 -16.80
CA LYS A 441 24.56 -15.87 -17.23
C LYS A 441 25.34 -14.60 -16.86
N TYR A 442 24.73 -13.43 -17.00
CA TYR A 442 25.35 -12.17 -16.58
C TYR A 442 25.49 -12.08 -15.05
N LEU A 443 24.49 -12.56 -14.31
CA LEU A 443 24.51 -12.60 -12.85
C LEU A 443 25.63 -13.51 -12.30
N GLU A 444 25.89 -14.65 -12.95
CA GLU A 444 27.04 -15.51 -12.63
C GLU A 444 28.37 -14.76 -12.74
N VAL A 445 28.54 -13.96 -13.81
CA VAL A 445 29.73 -13.12 -13.99
C VAL A 445 29.85 -12.07 -12.89
N LEU A 446 28.74 -11.39 -12.55
CA LEU A 446 28.72 -10.41 -11.46
C LEU A 446 29.12 -11.04 -10.12
N ILE A 447 28.60 -12.23 -9.82
CA ILE A 447 28.90 -12.90 -8.56
C ILE A 447 30.34 -13.39 -8.52
N GLN A 448 30.91 -13.82 -9.63
CA GLN A 448 32.34 -14.12 -9.67
C GLN A 448 33.18 -12.87 -9.36
N LYS A 449 32.83 -11.69 -9.92
CA LYS A 449 33.49 -10.43 -9.56
C LYS A 449 33.33 -10.12 -8.06
N MET A 450 32.15 -10.36 -7.50
CA MET A 450 31.88 -10.14 -6.08
C MET A 450 32.67 -11.10 -5.17
N LYS A 451 32.75 -12.40 -5.52
CA LYS A 451 33.53 -13.39 -4.76
C LYS A 451 35.01 -12.99 -4.71
N ASN A 452 35.55 -12.41 -5.79
CA ASN A 452 36.94 -11.91 -5.85
C ASN A 452 37.21 -10.76 -4.87
N ILE A 453 36.19 -10.02 -4.42
CA ILE A 453 36.31 -8.94 -3.43
C ILE A 453 35.80 -9.35 -2.04
N GLY A 454 35.56 -10.65 -1.81
CA GLY A 454 35.22 -11.21 -0.50
C GLY A 454 33.72 -11.38 -0.23
N TYR A 455 32.85 -11.34 -1.24
CA TYR A 455 31.43 -11.67 -1.05
C TYR A 455 31.22 -13.15 -0.73
N VAL A 456 30.51 -13.42 0.36
CA VAL A 456 30.05 -14.75 0.75
C VAL A 456 28.52 -14.74 0.79
N PRO A 457 27.83 -15.57 -0.01
CA PRO A 457 26.38 -15.67 0.03
C PRO A 457 25.87 -16.08 1.42
N ASN A 458 24.83 -15.42 1.92
CA ASN A 458 24.26 -15.77 3.22
C ASN A 458 23.24 -16.91 3.09
N THR A 459 23.73 -18.16 3.05
CA THR A 459 22.92 -19.36 2.86
C THR A 459 21.95 -19.66 4.02
N SER A 460 22.15 -19.06 5.20
CA SER A 460 21.21 -19.15 6.33
C SER A 460 19.82 -18.57 6.01
N MET A 461 19.74 -17.70 4.99
CA MET A 461 18.49 -17.09 4.52
C MET A 461 17.63 -18.04 3.68
N VAL A 462 18.17 -19.18 3.25
CA VAL A 462 17.44 -20.19 2.48
C VAL A 462 16.80 -21.19 3.42
N ALA A 463 15.47 -21.15 3.49
CA ALA A 463 14.71 -22.01 4.39
C ALA A 463 14.67 -23.49 3.96
N GLN A 464 14.96 -23.80 2.69
CA GLN A 464 14.94 -25.16 2.17
C GLN A 464 16.11 -25.97 2.73
N ASN A 465 15.82 -27.20 3.19
CA ASN A 465 16.83 -28.13 3.67
C ASN A 465 17.49 -28.84 2.47
N VAL A 466 18.32 -28.08 1.76
CA VAL A 466 19.10 -28.53 0.60
C VAL A 466 20.59 -28.31 0.89
N ASP A 467 21.46 -28.91 0.10
CA ASP A 467 22.90 -28.72 0.22
C ASP A 467 23.30 -27.24 -0.02
N GLU A 468 24.47 -26.85 0.47
CA GLU A 468 24.94 -25.45 0.40
C GLU A 468 25.06 -24.91 -1.03
N LEU A 469 25.39 -25.76 -2.02
CA LEU A 469 25.46 -25.33 -3.43
C LEU A 469 24.06 -24.99 -3.94
N THR A 470 23.08 -25.85 -3.65
CA THR A 470 21.68 -25.57 -4.01
C THR A 470 21.15 -24.32 -3.28
N LYS A 471 21.55 -24.07 -2.03
CA LYS A 471 21.21 -22.81 -1.34
C LYS A 471 21.81 -21.59 -2.04
N GLU A 472 23.07 -21.65 -2.46
CA GLU A 472 23.67 -20.57 -3.27
C GLU A 472 22.87 -20.34 -4.57
N GLU A 473 22.50 -21.40 -5.29
CA GLU A 473 21.68 -21.29 -6.51
C GLU A 473 20.31 -20.65 -6.26
N ILE A 474 19.66 -20.97 -5.15
CA ILE A 474 18.39 -20.32 -4.76
C ILE A 474 18.59 -18.83 -4.50
N LEU A 475 19.69 -18.44 -3.85
CA LEU A 475 20.04 -17.03 -3.64
C LEU A 475 20.35 -16.31 -4.94
N LEU A 476 20.86 -16.99 -5.98
CA LEU A 476 21.02 -16.43 -7.33
C LEU A 476 19.67 -16.08 -7.94
N GLY A 477 18.67 -16.92 -7.72
CA GLY A 477 17.31 -16.77 -8.24
C GLY A 477 16.46 -15.70 -7.56
N HIS A 478 17.02 -14.91 -6.63
CA HIS A 478 16.28 -13.82 -5.99
C HIS A 478 15.84 -12.76 -7.01
N SER A 479 14.57 -12.38 -6.94
CA SER A 479 13.95 -11.45 -7.89
C SER A 479 14.69 -10.11 -8.01
N GLU A 480 15.28 -9.64 -6.92
CA GLU A 480 16.07 -8.41 -6.86
C GLU A 480 17.34 -8.49 -7.70
N LYS A 481 18.07 -9.61 -7.58
CA LYS A 481 19.31 -9.82 -8.34
C LYS A 481 19.03 -9.90 -9.84
N LEU A 482 17.94 -10.58 -10.22
CA LEU A 482 17.48 -10.65 -11.60
C LEU A 482 17.10 -9.28 -12.16
N ALA A 483 16.36 -8.48 -11.39
CA ALA A 483 15.97 -7.12 -11.79
C ALA A 483 17.18 -6.18 -11.94
N ILE A 484 18.13 -6.23 -10.99
CA ILE A 484 19.37 -5.44 -11.05
C ILE A 484 20.22 -5.86 -12.25
N ALA A 485 20.39 -7.17 -12.47
CA ALA A 485 21.14 -7.70 -13.61
C ALA A 485 20.53 -7.24 -14.94
N LEU A 486 19.20 -7.34 -15.09
CA LEU A 486 18.52 -6.82 -16.28
C LEU A 486 18.75 -5.31 -16.44
N GLY A 487 18.63 -4.54 -15.35
CA GLY A 487 18.89 -3.10 -15.34
C GLY A 487 20.30 -2.76 -15.83
N LEU A 488 21.31 -3.44 -15.31
CA LEU A 488 22.71 -3.26 -15.71
C LEU A 488 22.96 -3.60 -17.18
N MET A 489 22.39 -4.69 -17.67
CA MET A 489 22.56 -5.15 -19.05
C MET A 489 21.88 -4.23 -20.08
N SER A 490 20.77 -3.59 -19.70
CA SER A 490 19.87 -2.93 -20.66
C SER A 490 19.97 -1.42 -20.66
N THR A 491 20.83 -0.83 -19.82
CA THR A 491 20.95 0.63 -19.68
C THR A 491 22.41 1.06 -19.76
N HIS A 492 22.64 2.31 -20.15
CA HIS A 492 23.99 2.84 -20.31
C HIS A 492 24.76 2.87 -18.98
N PRO A 493 26.11 2.73 -19.01
CA PRO A 493 26.94 2.95 -17.85
C PRO A 493 26.65 4.32 -17.20
N GLY A 494 26.60 4.36 -15.87
CA GLY A 494 26.26 5.57 -15.11
C GLY A 494 24.76 5.85 -14.96
N THR A 495 23.86 5.19 -15.71
CA THR A 495 22.42 5.34 -15.49
C THR A 495 22.03 4.84 -14.09
N ARG A 496 21.19 5.56 -13.35
CA ARG A 496 20.65 5.09 -12.07
C ARG A 496 19.71 3.90 -12.30
N ILE A 497 19.79 2.86 -11.47
CA ILE A 497 18.87 1.72 -11.52
C ILE A 497 17.87 1.85 -10.37
N LEU A 498 16.58 1.82 -10.67
CA LEU A 498 15.51 1.78 -9.67
C LEU A 498 14.79 0.42 -9.74
N ILE A 499 14.81 -0.33 -8.65
CA ILE A 499 14.01 -1.54 -8.49
C ILE A 499 12.97 -1.33 -7.39
N VAL A 500 11.81 -1.98 -7.53
CA VAL A 500 10.78 -1.99 -6.50
C VAL A 500 10.43 -3.42 -6.13
N LYS A 501 10.29 -3.67 -4.83
CA LYS A 501 9.95 -4.97 -4.25
C LYS A 501 8.69 -4.89 -3.42
N ASN A 502 7.79 -5.87 -3.55
CA ASN A 502 6.55 -5.95 -2.77
C ASN A 502 6.77 -6.28 -1.28
N LEU A 503 7.91 -6.90 -0.95
CA LEU A 503 8.30 -7.29 0.40
C LEU A 503 9.59 -6.55 0.81
N ARG A 504 9.96 -6.62 2.10
CA ARG A 504 11.26 -6.12 2.58
C ARG A 504 12.42 -6.78 1.81
N VAL A 505 13.44 -6.01 1.48
CA VAL A 505 14.68 -6.54 0.88
C VAL A 505 15.38 -7.45 1.90
N CYS A 506 15.83 -8.63 1.48
CA CYS A 506 16.52 -9.53 2.39
C CYS A 506 17.99 -9.12 2.59
N ALA A 507 18.60 -9.57 3.69
CA ALA A 507 19.98 -9.25 4.05
C ALA A 507 20.99 -9.49 2.91
N ASP A 508 20.89 -10.66 2.26
CA ASP A 508 21.78 -11.03 1.16
C ASP A 508 21.61 -10.11 -0.06
N CYS A 509 20.37 -9.80 -0.45
CA CYS A 509 20.09 -8.87 -1.55
C CYS A 509 20.56 -7.44 -1.22
N HIS A 510 20.45 -7.01 0.04
CA HIS A 510 20.94 -5.70 0.48
C HIS A 510 22.46 -5.60 0.32
N VAL A 511 23.21 -6.58 0.83
CA VAL A 511 24.68 -6.66 0.68
C VAL A 511 25.07 -6.76 -0.79
N PHE A 512 24.37 -7.61 -1.55
CA PHE A 512 24.58 -7.75 -2.98
C PHE A 512 24.45 -6.40 -3.71
N THR A 513 23.36 -5.67 -3.46
CA THR A 513 23.09 -4.39 -4.13
C THR A 513 24.16 -3.36 -3.80
N GLY A 514 24.60 -3.29 -2.53
CA GLY A 514 25.71 -2.45 -2.12
C GLY A 514 26.98 -2.76 -2.91
N LEU A 515 27.45 -4.01 -2.90
CA LEU A 515 28.67 -4.39 -3.61
C LEU A 515 28.59 -4.14 -5.12
N ILE A 516 27.45 -4.40 -5.75
CA ILE A 516 27.26 -4.11 -7.17
C ILE A 516 27.33 -2.62 -7.46
N SER A 517 26.74 -1.76 -6.61
CA SER A 517 26.85 -0.29 -6.78
C SER A 517 28.31 0.17 -6.82
N LYS A 518 29.19 -0.47 -6.04
CA LYS A 518 30.63 -0.22 -6.02
C LYS A 518 31.36 -0.78 -7.24
N ILE A 519 31.07 -2.03 -7.62
CA ILE A 519 31.73 -2.71 -8.74
C ILE A 519 31.43 -2.02 -10.07
N GLU A 520 30.16 -1.67 -10.29
CA GLU A 520 29.71 -1.10 -11.57
C GLU A 520 29.74 0.44 -11.56
N GLY A 521 30.06 1.07 -10.42
CA GLY A 521 30.15 2.53 -10.28
C GLY A 521 28.81 3.23 -10.55
N ARG A 522 27.70 2.63 -10.11
CA ARG A 522 26.34 3.09 -10.41
C ARG A 522 25.53 3.22 -9.14
N GLU A 523 24.72 4.27 -9.07
CA GLU A 523 23.67 4.37 -8.05
C GLU A 523 22.58 3.34 -8.34
N ILE A 524 22.27 2.54 -7.32
CA ILE A 524 21.14 1.60 -7.35
C ILE A 524 20.20 2.00 -6.23
N VAL A 525 18.93 2.16 -6.55
CA VAL A 525 17.90 2.49 -5.58
C VAL A 525 16.91 1.34 -5.53
N ALA A 526 16.71 0.81 -4.32
CA ALA A 526 15.72 -0.22 -4.08
C ALA A 526 14.61 0.33 -3.20
N ARG A 527 13.39 0.35 -3.72
CA ARG A 527 12.19 0.62 -2.92
C ARG A 527 11.62 -0.71 -2.45
N ASP A 528 11.51 -0.89 -1.14
CA ASP A 528 10.82 -2.03 -0.56
C ASP A 528 9.44 -1.62 -0.02
N SER A 529 8.76 -2.54 0.67
CA SER A 529 7.45 -2.30 1.27
C SER A 529 7.43 -1.21 2.36
N SER A 530 8.59 -0.79 2.85
CA SER A 530 8.77 0.18 3.93
C SER A 530 9.47 1.46 3.50
N ARG A 531 10.58 1.37 2.76
CA ARG A 531 11.45 2.52 2.49
C ARG A 531 12.26 2.39 1.21
N PHE A 532 12.98 3.46 0.90
CA PHE A 532 14.03 3.48 -0.10
C PHE A 532 15.38 3.17 0.52
N HIS A 533 16.16 2.40 -0.21
CA HIS A 533 17.56 2.13 0.04
C HIS A 533 18.35 2.70 -1.14
N HIS A 534 19.16 3.73 -0.89
CA HIS A 534 20.01 4.33 -1.91
C HIS A 534 21.41 3.78 -1.76
N PHE A 535 21.86 2.98 -2.73
CA PHE A 535 23.17 2.35 -2.75
C PHE A 535 24.11 3.11 -3.65
N LYS A 536 25.22 3.58 -3.09
CA LYS A 536 26.29 4.27 -3.79
C LYS A 536 27.63 3.88 -3.21
N ASP A 537 28.59 3.54 -4.06
CA ASP A 537 29.97 3.20 -3.69
C ASP A 537 30.09 2.11 -2.61
N GLY A 538 29.13 1.18 -2.54
CA GLY A 538 29.13 0.09 -1.56
C GLY A 538 28.34 0.38 -0.29
N VAL A 539 27.84 1.60 -0.12
CA VAL A 539 27.16 2.07 1.09
C VAL A 539 25.68 2.29 0.79
N CYS A 540 24.82 1.88 1.72
CA CYS A 540 23.39 2.17 1.67
C CYS A 540 23.07 3.39 2.55
N SER A 541 22.13 4.24 2.11
CA SER A 541 21.60 5.37 2.90
C SER A 541 21.03 4.96 4.25
N CYS A 542 20.66 3.70 4.46
CA CYS A 542 20.21 3.21 5.76
C CYS A 542 21.35 2.93 6.76
N GLY A 543 22.62 3.03 6.37
CA GLY A 543 23.75 2.75 7.27
C GLY A 543 23.81 1.30 7.76
N ASN A 544 23.23 0.35 7.00
CA ASN A 544 22.96 -1.03 7.43
C ASN A 544 22.01 -1.15 8.65
N TYR A 545 21.31 -0.07 8.98
CA TYR A 545 20.20 -0.03 9.92
C TYR A 545 18.93 -0.53 9.21
N TRP A 546 19.00 -1.82 8.85
CA TRP A 546 18.14 -2.76 8.11
C TRP A 546 16.70 -2.96 8.45
#